data_AF-A0A921ZLP6-F1
#
_entry.id   AF-A0A921ZLP6-F1
#
_cell.length_a   1.000
_cell.length_b   1.000
_cell.length_c   1.000
_cell.angle_alpha   90.00
_cell.angle_beta   90.00
_cell.angle_gamma   90.00
#
_symmetry.space_group_name_H-M   'P 1'
#
loop_
_entity.id
_entity.type
_entity.pdbx_description
1 polymer ?
#
loop_
_entity_poly.entity_id
_entity_poly.type
_entity_poly.pdbx_seq_one_letter_code
_entity_poly.pdbx_strand_id
1 'polypeptide(L)'
;MFLNEMEEILDVIEPAEFQRIMDPLFKQLAKCVSSPHFQVAERALYYWNNEYIMSLISDNATHILPIMFPSLYRNTKSHWNKTIHGLVYNALKLFMEMNQKLFDECSQQYKQEKQKERERLQLREEVWLQIEARAAANPACRAPHPRPAHDAPHDPARQRLEREPSEARKQNHNTNNSKPLLRKKSDLPTDSSTVKALIEHKRADAFLPSTPDADRC
;
A
#
# COMPACT_ATOMS: atom_id res chain seq x y z
N MET A 1 -5.43 -10.88 20.63
CA MET A 1 -4.73 -12.02 21.23
C MET A 1 -3.26 -11.70 21.46
N PHE A 2 -2.37 -11.67 20.46
CA PHE A 2 -0.93 -11.40 20.69
C PHE A 2 -0.60 -10.07 21.40
N LEU A 3 -1.22 -8.95 21.00
CA LEU A 3 -1.04 -7.67 21.71
C LEU A 3 -1.57 -7.68 23.15
N ASN A 4 -2.41 -8.65 23.52
CA ASN A 4 -2.87 -8.79 24.89
C ASN A 4 -1.82 -9.53 25.72
N GLU A 5 -1.42 -10.70 25.26
CA GLU A 5 -0.35 -11.51 25.87
C GLU A 5 0.95 -10.71 26.01
N MET A 6 1.31 -9.93 24.99
CA MET A 6 2.51 -9.11 25.04
C MET A 6 2.43 -8.01 26.09
N GLU A 7 1.26 -7.44 26.37
CA GLU A 7 1.10 -6.49 27.48
C GLU A 7 1.26 -7.19 28.82
N GLU A 8 0.63 -8.36 29.00
CA GLU A 8 0.73 -9.15 30.23
C GLU A 8 2.19 -9.58 30.51
N ILE A 9 2.96 -9.91 29.48
CA ILE A 9 4.39 -10.20 29.60
C ILE A 9 5.18 -8.95 30.01
N LEU A 10 4.85 -7.79 29.42
CA LEU A 10 5.51 -6.53 29.75
C LEU A 10 5.17 -6.05 31.18
N ASP A 11 4.04 -6.44 31.76
CA ASP A 11 3.69 -6.08 33.14
C ASP A 11 4.60 -6.73 34.19
N VAL A 12 5.24 -7.85 33.86
CA VAL A 12 6.12 -8.60 34.75
C VAL A 12 7.58 -8.60 34.29
N ILE A 13 7.89 -7.94 33.15
CA ILE A 13 9.25 -7.91 32.61
C ILE A 13 10.17 -7.07 33.48
N GLU A 14 11.39 -7.53 33.73
CA GLU A 14 12.40 -6.70 34.39
C GLU A 14 13.01 -5.68 33.41
N PRO A 15 13.40 -4.47 33.87
CA PRO A 15 13.96 -3.44 33.00
C PRO A 15 15.18 -3.88 32.17
N ALA A 16 16.03 -4.75 32.73
CA ALA A 16 17.20 -5.27 32.05
C ALA A 16 16.83 -6.19 30.86
N GLU A 17 15.79 -7.02 31.01
CA GLU A 17 15.31 -7.88 29.93
C GLU A 17 14.52 -7.08 28.89
N PHE A 18 13.80 -6.04 29.30
CA PHE A 18 13.13 -5.12 28.38
C PHE A 18 14.11 -4.46 27.39
N GLN A 19 15.27 -3.98 27.86
CA GLN A 19 16.29 -3.35 27.00
C GLN A 19 16.79 -4.28 25.89
N ARG A 20 16.77 -5.60 26.10
CA ARG A 20 17.18 -6.58 25.07
C ARG A 20 16.18 -6.71 23.94
N ILE A 21 14.91 -6.44 24.19
CA ILE A 21 13.82 -6.67 23.23
C ILE A 21 13.13 -5.39 22.73
N MET A 22 13.38 -4.23 23.36
CA MET A 22 12.65 -3.00 23.08
C MET A 22 12.71 -2.60 21.59
N ASP A 23 13.87 -2.71 20.94
CA ASP A 23 14.02 -2.33 19.53
C ASP A 23 13.14 -3.16 18.58
N PRO A 24 13.23 -4.51 18.54
CA PRO A 24 12.36 -5.32 17.69
C PRO A 24 10.89 -5.23 18.09
N LEU A 25 10.60 -5.13 19.39
CA LEU A 25 9.25 -5.00 19.91
C LEU A 25 8.57 -3.71 19.41
N PHE A 26 9.21 -2.56 19.60
CA PHE A 26 8.64 -1.27 19.21
C PHE A 26 8.63 -1.08 17.70
N LYS A 27 9.55 -1.71 16.94
CA LYS A 27 9.42 -1.80 15.46
C LYS A 27 8.15 -2.54 15.04
N GLN A 28 7.74 -3.56 15.79
CA GLN A 28 6.50 -4.28 15.52
C GLN A 28 5.27 -3.50 16.00
N LEU A 29 5.31 -2.89 17.18
CA LEU A 29 4.25 -2.00 17.68
C LEU A 29 4.02 -0.82 16.72
N ALA A 30 5.08 -0.22 16.17
CA ALA A 30 4.99 0.84 15.17
C ALA A 30 4.16 0.42 13.94
N LYS A 31 4.29 -0.83 13.50
CA LYS A 31 3.46 -1.38 12.41
C LYS A 31 2.01 -1.61 12.85
N CYS A 32 1.80 -2.11 14.07
CA CYS A 32 0.47 -2.31 14.64
C CYS A 32 -0.29 -0.99 14.77
N VAL A 33 0.38 0.06 15.26
CA VAL A 33 -0.17 1.42 15.35
C VAL A 33 -0.52 1.96 13.96
N SER A 34 0.34 1.77 12.96
CA SER A 34 0.05 2.16 11.56
C SER A 34 -0.92 1.23 10.82
N SER A 35 -1.52 0.24 11.50
CA SER A 35 -2.49 -0.66 10.87
C SER A 35 -3.74 0.11 10.46
N PRO A 36 -4.29 -0.14 9.25
CA PRO A 36 -5.59 0.40 8.86
C PRO A 36 -6.75 -0.24 9.63
N HIS A 37 -6.52 -1.39 10.29
CA HIS A 37 -7.52 -2.10 11.05
C HIS A 37 -7.62 -1.51 12.46
N PHE A 38 -8.71 -0.80 12.76
CA PHE A 38 -8.82 0.01 13.98
C PHE A 38 -8.61 -0.79 15.27
N GLN A 39 -9.13 -2.02 15.37
CA GLN A 39 -8.96 -2.83 16.60
C GLN A 39 -7.49 -3.15 16.90
N VAL A 40 -6.65 -3.29 15.87
CA VAL A 40 -5.21 -3.56 16.04
C VAL A 40 -4.49 -2.29 16.48
N ALA A 41 -4.78 -1.16 15.82
CA ALA A 41 -4.20 0.13 16.18
C ALA A 41 -4.61 0.57 17.58
N GLU A 42 -5.90 0.45 17.92
CA GLU A 42 -6.46 0.76 19.24
C GLU A 42 -5.81 -0.09 20.33
N ARG A 43 -5.78 -1.42 20.14
CA ARG A 43 -5.20 -2.32 21.14
C ARG A 43 -3.72 -2.04 21.39
N ALA A 44 -2.96 -1.68 20.34
CA ALA A 44 -1.56 -1.30 20.47
C ALA A 44 -1.39 0.07 21.18
N LEU A 45 -2.25 1.04 20.86
CA LEU A 45 -2.21 2.37 21.49
C LEU A 45 -2.61 2.37 22.96
N TYR A 46 -3.35 1.35 23.43
CA TYR A 46 -3.66 1.21 24.85
C TYR A 46 -2.46 0.89 25.74
N TYR A 47 -1.32 0.51 25.17
CA TYR A 47 -0.08 0.33 25.93
C TYR A 47 0.37 1.64 26.62
N TRP A 48 0.01 2.80 26.06
CA TRP A 48 0.31 4.11 26.66
C TRP A 48 -0.53 4.42 27.91
N ASN A 49 -1.56 3.63 28.20
CA ASN A 49 -2.36 3.79 29.42
C ASN A 49 -1.81 2.96 30.59
N ASN A 50 -0.89 2.04 30.31
CA ASN A 50 -0.28 1.20 31.32
C ASN A 50 0.92 1.93 31.94
N GLU A 51 0.84 2.22 33.24
CA GLU A 51 1.86 3.03 33.94
C GLU A 51 3.24 2.35 33.95
N TYR A 52 3.29 1.03 34.06
CA TYR A 52 4.56 0.30 34.08
C TYR A 52 5.22 0.28 32.70
N ILE A 53 4.45 0.00 31.65
CA ILE A 53 4.98 0.10 30.27
C ILE A 53 5.42 1.54 29.98
N MET A 54 4.65 2.53 30.43
CA MET A 54 4.97 3.94 30.23
C MET A 54 6.28 4.34 30.94
N SER A 55 6.54 3.81 32.14
CA SER A 55 7.82 4.06 32.84
C SER A 55 9.00 3.43 32.11
N LEU A 56 8.86 2.19 31.62
CA LEU A 56 9.87 1.54 30.77
C LEU A 56 10.15 2.33 29.48
N ILE A 57 9.10 2.89 28.86
CA ILE A 57 9.24 3.75 27.69
C ILE A 57 9.99 5.04 28.05
N SER A 58 9.66 5.67 29.18
CA SER A 58 10.32 6.89 29.64
C SER A 58 11.82 6.70 29.85
N ASP A 59 12.22 5.63 30.53
CA ASP A 59 13.63 5.35 30.82
C ASP A 59 14.46 5.07 29.57
N ASN A 60 13.81 4.61 28.48
CA ASN A 60 14.44 4.22 27.23
C ASN A 60 14.00 5.10 26.03
N ALA A 61 13.54 6.33 26.31
CA ALA A 61 12.92 7.20 25.31
C ALA A 61 13.84 7.52 24.12
N THR A 62 15.15 7.59 24.34
CA THR A 62 16.17 7.83 23.29
C THR A 62 16.16 6.79 22.17
N HIS A 63 15.77 5.55 22.48
CA HIS A 63 15.65 4.47 21.50
C HIS A 63 14.23 4.32 20.97
N ILE A 64 13.24 4.42 21.86
CA ILE A 64 11.83 4.13 21.53
C ILE A 64 11.19 5.26 20.71
N LEU A 65 11.45 6.52 21.07
CA LEU A 65 10.80 7.65 20.40
C LEU A 65 11.12 7.72 18.90
N PRO A 66 12.39 7.61 18.45
CA PRO A 66 12.69 7.62 17.01
C PRO A 66 12.02 6.49 16.22
N ILE A 67 11.76 5.34 16.84
CA ILE A 67 11.09 4.19 16.21
C ILE A 67 9.59 4.45 16.07
N MET A 68 8.95 4.97 17.13
CA MET A 68 7.50 5.15 17.18
C MET A 68 7.02 6.43 16.48
N PHE A 69 7.84 7.49 16.49
CA PHE A 69 7.47 8.81 16.00
C PHE A 69 6.95 8.80 14.55
N PRO A 70 7.61 8.16 13.57
CA PRO A 70 7.13 8.16 12.19
C PRO A 70 5.73 7.57 12.04
N SER A 71 5.46 6.47 12.74
CA SER A 71 4.17 5.78 12.70
C SER A 71 3.06 6.61 13.34
N LEU A 72 3.32 7.18 14.52
CA LEU A 72 2.36 8.04 15.24
C LEU A 72 2.07 9.31 14.45
N TYR A 73 3.13 10.03 14.02
CA TYR A 73 2.96 11.30 13.32
C TYR A 73 2.23 11.13 11.99
N ARG A 74 2.50 10.06 11.23
CA ARG A 74 1.76 9.74 10.00
C ARG A 74 0.27 9.55 10.26
N ASN A 75 -0.07 8.79 11.29
CA ASN A 75 -1.46 8.46 11.61
C ASN A 75 -2.32 9.66 12.00
N THR A 76 -1.73 10.73 12.55
CA THR A 76 -2.46 11.97 12.86
C THR A 76 -3.15 12.58 11.63
N LYS A 77 -2.66 12.28 10.42
CA LYS A 77 -3.15 12.83 9.15
C LYS A 77 -3.90 11.83 8.29
N SER A 78 -3.56 10.54 8.38
CA SER A 78 -3.99 9.55 7.38
C SER A 78 -4.90 8.45 7.91
N HIS A 79 -5.09 8.32 9.22
CA HIS A 79 -5.97 7.29 9.73
C HIS A 79 -7.44 7.69 9.51
N TRP A 80 -8.33 6.73 9.23
CA TRP A 80 -9.73 7.04 8.89
C TRP A 80 -10.62 7.16 10.14
N ASN A 81 -10.23 6.49 11.23
CA ASN A 81 -10.98 6.45 12.48
C ASN A 81 -10.58 7.60 13.44
N LYS A 82 -11.58 8.37 13.89
CA LYS A 82 -11.41 9.51 14.81
C LYS A 82 -10.92 9.13 16.21
N THR A 83 -11.32 7.97 16.74
CA THR A 83 -10.86 7.49 18.05
C THR A 83 -9.36 7.23 18.03
N ILE A 84 -8.86 6.60 16.97
CA ILE A 84 -7.43 6.37 16.78
C ILE A 84 -6.67 7.70 16.71
N HIS A 85 -7.23 8.74 16.07
CA HIS A 85 -6.61 10.07 16.10
C HIS A 85 -6.44 10.57 17.54
N GLY A 86 -7.49 10.48 18.36
CA GLY A 86 -7.43 10.88 19.77
C GLY A 86 -6.34 10.14 20.56
N LEU A 87 -6.27 8.81 20.42
CA LEU A 87 -5.26 7.98 21.07
C LEU A 87 -3.83 8.31 20.60
N VAL A 88 -3.64 8.54 19.29
CA VAL A 88 -2.34 8.93 18.74
C VAL A 88 -1.91 10.31 19.23
N TYR A 89 -2.83 11.29 19.30
CA TYR A 89 -2.52 12.61 19.87
C TYR A 89 -2.15 12.52 21.35
N ASN A 90 -2.84 11.68 22.12
CA ASN A 90 -2.48 11.42 23.51
C ASN A 90 -1.05 10.84 23.62
N ALA A 91 -0.74 9.79 22.85
CA ALA A 91 0.58 9.19 22.83
C ALA A 91 1.69 10.20 22.43
N LEU A 92 1.45 11.02 21.40
CA LEU A 92 2.39 12.08 21.00
C LEU A 92 2.59 13.13 22.09
N LYS A 93 1.52 13.49 22.82
CA LYS A 93 1.59 14.42 23.94
C LYS A 93 2.46 13.86 25.07
N LEU A 94 2.24 12.59 25.45
CA LEU A 94 3.06 11.92 26.46
C LEU A 94 4.55 11.88 26.06
N PHE A 95 4.85 11.58 24.79
CA PHE A 95 6.22 11.64 24.27
C PHE A 95 6.86 13.02 24.35
N MET A 96 6.08 14.07 24.07
CA MET A 96 6.55 15.46 24.18
C MET A 96 6.80 15.87 25.64
N GLU A 97 5.95 15.44 26.57
CA GLU A 97 6.11 15.70 28.01
C GLU A 97 7.32 14.99 28.61
N MET A 98 7.64 13.78 28.14
CA MET A 98 8.83 13.05 28.60
C MET A 98 10.15 13.69 28.17
N ASN A 99 10.28 14.05 26.89
CA ASN A 99 11.51 14.65 26.38
C ASN A 99 11.23 15.55 25.17
N GLN A 100 10.96 16.83 25.46
CA GLN A 100 10.64 17.83 24.45
C GLN A 100 11.76 17.98 23.40
N LYS A 101 13.02 18.03 23.83
CA LYS A 101 14.17 18.20 22.93
C LYS A 101 14.26 17.04 21.94
N LEU A 102 14.18 15.81 22.42
CA LEU A 102 14.24 14.62 21.57
C LEU A 102 13.02 14.54 20.62
N PHE A 103 11.85 14.95 21.09
CA PHE A 103 10.64 15.04 20.26
C PHE A 103 10.81 16.01 19.09
N ASP A 104 11.37 17.19 19.35
CA ASP A 104 11.67 18.19 18.33
C ASP A 104 12.71 17.69 17.32
N GLU A 105 13.76 17.01 17.78
CA GLU A 105 14.76 16.36 16.93
C GLU A 105 14.13 15.31 16.02
N CYS A 106 13.29 14.41 16.55
CA CYS A 106 12.56 13.41 15.78
C CYS A 106 11.61 14.05 14.74
N SER A 107 10.93 15.13 15.12
CA SER A 107 10.05 15.90 14.24
C SER A 107 10.81 16.53 13.07
N GLN A 108 11.99 17.10 13.34
CA GLN A 108 12.87 17.64 12.30
C GLN A 108 13.41 16.54 11.38
N GLN A 109 13.92 15.45 11.94
CA GLN A 109 14.44 14.32 11.18
C GLN A 109 13.36 13.71 10.27
N TYR A 110 12.14 13.54 10.78
CA TYR A 110 11.02 13.05 9.98
C TYR A 110 10.70 13.96 8.79
N LYS A 111 10.70 15.28 8.98
CA LYS A 111 10.50 16.26 7.89
C LYS A 111 11.62 16.18 6.85
N GLN A 112 12.86 16.08 7.29
CA GLN A 112 14.02 15.95 6.40
C GLN A 112 13.96 14.65 5.60
N GLU A 113 13.63 13.53 6.24
CA GLU A 113 13.52 12.23 5.57
C GLU A 113 12.39 12.25 4.53
N LYS A 114 11.25 12.88 4.85
CA LYS A 114 10.14 13.06 3.90
C LYS A 114 10.52 13.91 2.69
N GLN A 115 11.32 14.95 2.90
CA GLN A 115 11.82 15.79 1.82
C GLN A 115 12.82 15.02 0.94
N LYS A 116 13.78 14.29 1.54
CA LYS A 116 14.72 13.43 0.81
C LYS A 116 14.02 12.33 0.02
N GLU A 117 12.97 11.71 0.58
CA GLU A 117 12.15 10.71 -0.11
C GLU A 117 11.49 11.31 -1.36
N ARG A 118 10.97 12.54 -1.26
CA ARG A 118 10.39 13.27 -2.39
C ARG A 118 11.43 13.59 -3.47
N GLU A 119 12.61 14.05 -3.10
CA GLU A 119 13.71 14.34 -4.03
C GLU A 119 14.19 13.06 -4.75
N ARG A 120 14.30 11.94 -4.02
CA ARG A 120 14.61 10.63 -4.63
C ARG A 120 13.56 10.19 -5.64
N LEU A 121 12.27 10.43 -5.38
CA LEU A 121 11.19 10.10 -6.30
C LEU A 121 11.25 10.98 -7.56
N GLN A 122 11.52 12.27 -7.41
CA GLN A 122 11.70 13.20 -8.54
C GLN A 122 12.89 12.81 -9.41
N LEU A 123 14.04 12.55 -8.79
CA LEU A 123 15.22 12.07 -9.52
C LEU A 123 14.94 10.76 -10.26
N ARG A 124 14.19 9.85 -9.64
CA ARG A 124 13.78 8.59 -10.27
C ARG A 124 12.90 8.84 -11.50
N GLU A 125 11.96 9.77 -11.41
CA GLU A 125 11.08 10.17 -12.51
C GLU A 125 11.86 10.81 -13.66
N GLU A 126 12.80 11.71 -13.34
CA GLU A 126 13.68 12.33 -14.34
C GLU A 126 14.53 11.30 -15.08
N VAL A 127 15.12 10.34 -14.36
CA VAL A 127 15.87 9.24 -14.95
C VAL A 127 14.98 8.39 -15.86
N TRP A 128 13.75 8.08 -15.44
CA TRP A 128 12.78 7.35 -16.28
C TRP A 128 12.44 8.11 -17.56
N LEU A 129 12.18 9.42 -17.49
CA LEU A 129 11.89 10.24 -18.67
C LEU A 129 13.06 10.25 -19.66
N GLN A 130 14.30 10.30 -19.16
CA GLN A 130 15.49 10.21 -20.01
C GLN A 130 15.60 8.84 -20.69
N ILE A 131 15.27 7.75 -19.98
CA ILE A 131 15.25 6.40 -20.54
C ILE A 131 14.18 6.30 -21.64
N GLU A 132 12.97 6.80 -21.39
CA GLU A 132 11.87 6.82 -22.36
C GLU A 132 12.23 7.62 -23.62
N ALA A 133 12.82 8.81 -23.45
CA ALA A 133 13.28 9.63 -24.57
C ALA A 133 14.36 8.92 -25.40
N ARG A 134 15.34 8.28 -24.75
CA ARG A 134 16.38 7.49 -25.42
C ARG A 134 15.80 6.27 -26.15
N ALA A 135 14.83 5.59 -25.56
CA ALA A 135 14.15 4.46 -26.18
C ALA A 135 13.35 4.90 -27.41
N ALA A 136 12.63 6.03 -27.34
CA ALA A 136 11.87 6.58 -28.46
C ALA A 136 12.77 7.03 -29.64
N ALA A 137 13.97 7.51 -29.33
CA ALA A 137 14.97 7.88 -30.33
C ALA A 137 15.71 6.67 -30.94
N ASN A 138 15.59 5.47 -30.36
CA ASN A 138 16.28 4.27 -30.84
C ASN A 138 15.65 3.79 -32.17
N PRO A 139 16.43 3.74 -33.27
CA PRO A 139 15.92 3.27 -34.56
C PRO A 139 15.39 1.84 -34.53
N ALA A 140 15.85 0.99 -33.59
CA ALA A 140 15.35 -0.37 -33.41
C ALA A 140 13.87 -0.43 -32.97
N CYS A 141 13.35 0.62 -32.31
CA CYS A 141 11.93 0.74 -31.97
C CYS A 141 11.08 1.31 -33.12
N ARG A 142 11.72 1.95 -34.12
CA ARG A 142 11.07 2.50 -35.33
C ARG A 142 11.14 1.57 -36.54
N ALA A 143 12.08 0.62 -36.55
CA ALA A 143 12.19 -0.33 -37.65
C ALA A 143 10.94 -1.23 -37.65
N PRO A 144 10.11 -1.19 -38.71
CA PRO A 144 9.19 -2.30 -38.94
C PRO A 144 10.09 -3.52 -39.13
N HIS A 145 10.05 -4.47 -38.19
CA HIS A 145 10.53 -5.79 -38.51
C HIS A 145 9.86 -6.21 -39.83
N PRO A 146 10.62 -6.59 -40.87
CA PRO A 146 10.01 -7.26 -42.01
C PRO A 146 9.34 -8.48 -41.41
N ARG A 147 8.00 -8.50 -41.36
CA ARG A 147 7.29 -9.75 -41.09
C ARG A 147 7.79 -10.72 -42.14
N PRO A 148 8.34 -11.89 -41.78
CA PRO A 148 8.57 -12.93 -42.75
C PRO A 148 7.24 -13.16 -43.47
N ALA A 149 7.24 -13.00 -44.79
CA ALA A 149 6.12 -13.37 -45.64
C ALA A 149 5.98 -14.89 -45.57
N HIS A 150 5.35 -15.39 -44.51
CA HIS A 150 4.77 -16.72 -44.50
C HIS A 150 3.30 -16.55 -44.82
N ASP A 151 2.94 -17.01 -46.02
CA ASP A 151 1.59 -17.24 -46.48
C ASP A 151 0.80 -18.03 -45.42
N ALA A 152 0.05 -17.31 -44.60
CA ALA A 152 -0.96 -17.89 -43.72
C ALA A 152 -2.32 -17.75 -44.42
N PRO A 153 -3.16 -18.81 -44.47
CA PRO A 153 -4.43 -18.78 -45.17
C PRO A 153 -5.32 -17.66 -44.65
N HIS A 154 -5.95 -16.96 -45.60
CA HIS A 154 -6.80 -15.80 -45.38
C HIS A 154 -8.06 -16.19 -44.58
N ASP A 155 -8.08 -15.92 -43.27
CA ASP A 155 -9.25 -16.13 -42.41
C ASP A 155 -10.22 -14.92 -42.50
N PRO A 156 -11.42 -15.08 -43.07
CA PRO A 156 -12.37 -13.98 -43.31
C PRO A 156 -12.94 -13.35 -42.03
N ALA A 157 -12.70 -13.93 -40.84
CA ALA A 157 -13.19 -13.37 -39.57
C ALA A 157 -12.52 -12.04 -39.18
N ARG A 158 -11.28 -11.78 -39.63
CA ARG A 158 -10.51 -10.58 -39.25
C ARG A 158 -10.97 -9.29 -39.94
N GLN A 159 -11.47 -9.36 -41.17
CA GLN A 159 -11.93 -8.18 -41.91
C GLN A 159 -13.23 -7.57 -41.34
N ARG A 160 -14.00 -8.33 -40.56
CA ARG A 160 -15.26 -7.86 -39.98
C ARG A 160 -15.05 -7.04 -38.70
N LEU A 161 -14.00 -7.31 -37.92
CA LEU A 161 -13.70 -6.58 -36.69
C LEU A 161 -13.10 -5.19 -36.93
N GLU A 162 -12.40 -4.97 -38.06
CA GLU A 162 -11.72 -3.69 -38.32
C GLU A 162 -12.64 -2.60 -38.91
N ARG A 163 -13.86 -2.94 -39.37
CA ARG A 163 -14.79 -1.97 -39.95
C ARG A 163 -15.62 -1.22 -38.91
N GLU A 164 -15.96 -1.84 -37.78
CA GLU A 164 -16.80 -1.22 -36.75
C GLU A 164 -16.16 -0.04 -35.97
N PRO A 165 -14.85 0.01 -35.67
CA PRO A 165 -14.28 1.13 -34.91
C PRO A 165 -14.16 2.43 -35.74
N SER A 166 -14.11 2.31 -37.07
CA SER A 166 -13.93 3.44 -37.99
C SER A 166 -15.18 4.31 -38.16
N GLU A 167 -16.38 3.75 -37.96
CA GLU A 167 -17.63 4.53 -38.02
C GLU A 167 -17.91 5.26 -36.69
N ALA A 168 -17.61 4.63 -35.54
CA ALA A 168 -17.80 5.25 -34.23
C ALA A 168 -16.84 6.42 -33.94
N ARG A 169 -15.65 6.44 -34.57
CA ARG A 169 -14.62 7.46 -34.31
C ARG A 169 -14.89 8.80 -35.00
N LYS A 170 -15.77 8.86 -36.02
CA LYS A 170 -16.08 10.10 -36.75
C LYS A 170 -17.10 11.01 -36.05
N GLN A 171 -17.85 10.51 -35.06
CA GLN A 171 -18.90 11.30 -34.39
C GLN A 171 -18.44 12.08 -33.15
N ASN A 172 -17.23 11.84 -32.61
CA ASN A 172 -16.89 12.30 -31.26
C ASN A 172 -15.78 13.38 -31.19
N HIS A 173 -15.54 14.11 -32.28
CA HIS A 173 -14.47 15.10 -32.34
C HIS A 173 -14.88 16.53 -32.00
N ASN A 174 -15.98 16.71 -31.27
CA ASN A 174 -16.43 18.06 -30.90
C ASN A 174 -17.05 18.08 -29.50
N THR A 175 -16.23 17.95 -28.46
CA THR A 175 -16.37 18.64 -27.15
C THR A 175 -15.39 18.08 -26.11
N ASN A 176 -14.85 18.99 -25.29
CA ASN A 176 -14.25 18.78 -23.96
C ASN A 176 -12.72 18.67 -23.90
N ASN A 177 -12.06 19.83 -23.81
CA ASN A 177 -10.64 19.98 -23.53
C ASN A 177 -10.32 20.34 -22.07
N SER A 178 -11.12 19.88 -21.09
CA SER A 178 -10.93 20.25 -19.68
C SER A 178 -11.51 19.25 -18.67
N LYS A 179 -10.97 18.02 -18.60
CA LYS A 179 -11.18 17.13 -17.43
C LYS A 179 -9.91 16.32 -17.14
N PRO A 180 -9.52 16.15 -15.86
CA PRO A 180 -8.40 15.28 -15.48
C PRO A 180 -8.75 13.81 -15.76
N LEU A 181 -7.74 13.05 -16.20
CA LEU A 181 -7.87 11.64 -16.60
C LEU A 181 -8.18 10.76 -15.38
N LEU A 182 -9.46 10.49 -15.11
CA LEU A 182 -9.83 9.33 -14.30
C LEU A 182 -9.70 8.07 -15.15
N ARG A 183 -9.02 7.05 -14.61
CA ARG A 183 -8.95 5.70 -15.18
C ARG A 183 -10.36 5.13 -15.24
N LYS A 184 -11.01 5.20 -16.40
CA LYS A 184 -12.23 4.42 -16.67
C LYS A 184 -11.88 2.95 -16.46
N LYS A 185 -12.69 2.24 -15.66
CA LYS A 185 -12.65 0.78 -15.65
C LYS A 185 -12.90 0.33 -17.09
N SER A 186 -12.04 -0.56 -17.57
CA SER A 186 -12.15 -1.12 -18.92
C SER A 186 -13.35 -2.06 -18.95
N ASP A 187 -14.46 -1.62 -19.51
CA ASP A 187 -15.51 -2.53 -19.97
C ASP A 187 -15.04 -3.11 -21.31
N LEU A 188 -14.11 -4.07 -21.23
CA LEU A 188 -13.72 -4.88 -22.37
C LEU A 188 -14.94 -5.72 -22.77
N PRO A 189 -15.30 -5.78 -24.07
CA PRO A 189 -16.33 -6.69 -24.54
C PRO A 189 -15.98 -8.11 -24.12
N THR A 190 -16.86 -8.77 -23.38
CA THR A 190 -16.66 -10.15 -22.98
C THR A 190 -16.66 -11.01 -24.24
N ASP A 191 -15.50 -11.53 -24.60
CA ASP A 191 -15.34 -12.41 -25.75
C ASP A 191 -16.20 -13.67 -25.54
N SER A 192 -17.16 -13.88 -26.44
CA SER A 192 -18.10 -15.01 -26.39
C SER A 192 -17.38 -16.36 -26.38
N SER A 193 -16.19 -16.44 -26.99
CA SER A 193 -15.36 -17.65 -26.95
C SER A 193 -14.73 -17.87 -25.57
N THR A 194 -14.35 -16.79 -24.87
CA THR A 194 -13.87 -16.85 -23.48
C THR A 194 -14.99 -17.20 -22.51
N VAL A 195 -16.19 -16.64 -22.71
CA VAL A 195 -17.38 -16.97 -21.91
C VAL A 195 -17.78 -18.44 -22.11
N LYS A 196 -17.78 -18.94 -23.35
CA LYS A 196 -18.02 -20.36 -23.63
C LYS A 196 -16.96 -21.26 -23.03
N ALA A 197 -15.68 -20.90 -23.12
CA ALA A 197 -14.60 -21.67 -22.51
C ALA A 197 -14.73 -21.74 -20.99
N LEU A 198 -15.14 -20.65 -20.32
CA LEU A 198 -15.40 -20.63 -18.87
C LEU A 198 -16.63 -21.47 -18.49
N ILE A 199 -17.66 -21.53 -19.34
CA ILE A 199 -18.87 -22.35 -19.13
C ILE A 199 -18.60 -23.84 -19.41
N GLU A 200 -17.83 -24.15 -20.45
CA GLU A 200 -17.47 -25.52 -20.86
C GLU A 200 -16.34 -26.11 -20.00
N HIS A 201 -15.59 -25.27 -19.29
CA HIS A 201 -14.56 -25.71 -18.35
C HIS A 201 -15.20 -26.36 -17.11
N LYS A 202 -15.52 -27.64 -17.23
CA LYS A 202 -15.75 -28.50 -16.07
C LYS A 202 -14.46 -28.57 -15.25
N ARG A 203 -14.51 -28.06 -14.02
CA ARG A 203 -13.46 -28.33 -13.03
C ARG A 203 -13.22 -29.83 -12.95
N ALA A 204 -11.95 -30.24 -12.82
CA ALA A 204 -11.59 -31.59 -12.45
C ALA A 204 -11.90 -31.83 -10.96
N ASP A 205 -13.19 -31.79 -10.59
CA ASP A 205 -13.68 -31.99 -9.23
C ASP A 205 -13.64 -33.47 -8.78
N ALA A 206 -13.01 -34.35 -9.56
CA ALA A 206 -12.79 -35.74 -9.14
C ALA A 206 -11.71 -35.89 -8.05
N PHE A 207 -10.88 -34.86 -7.80
CA PHE A 207 -9.74 -34.98 -6.88
C PHE A 207 -9.56 -33.84 -5.87
N LEU A 208 -10.47 -32.86 -5.81
CA LEU A 208 -10.44 -31.80 -4.80
C LEU A 208 -11.85 -31.59 -4.21
N PRO A 209 -12.23 -32.36 -3.17
CA PRO A 209 -13.46 -32.08 -2.44
C PRO A 209 -13.32 -30.73 -1.72
N SER A 210 -14.07 -29.73 -2.16
CA SER A 210 -14.35 -28.56 -1.34
C SER A 210 -15.34 -28.96 -0.25
N THR A 211 -15.01 -28.65 1.00
CA THR A 211 -15.92 -28.77 2.16
C THR A 211 -17.26 -28.08 1.88
N PRO A 212 -18.38 -28.63 2.40
CA PRO A 212 -19.69 -28.07 2.11
C PRO A 212 -19.86 -26.67 2.69
N ASP A 213 -20.52 -25.83 1.90
CA ASP A 213 -20.97 -24.47 2.23
C ASP A 213 -21.91 -24.49 3.44
N ALA A 214 -21.62 -23.68 4.46
CA ALA A 214 -22.33 -23.66 5.74
C ALA A 214 -23.63 -22.84 5.73
N ASP A 215 -24.16 -22.46 4.55
CA ASP A 215 -25.35 -21.61 4.42
C ASP A 215 -26.55 -22.32 3.77
N ARG A 216 -26.78 -23.59 4.15
CA ARG A 216 -28.09 -24.24 3.98
C ARG A 216 -28.52 -24.97 5.25
N CYS A 217 -28.94 -24.21 6.25
CA CYS A 217 -30.14 -24.41 7.07
C CYS A 217 -30.32 -23.24 8.02
#